data_AF-A0A4Q3CFX1-F1
#
_entry.id   AF-A0A4Q3CFX1-F1
#
_cell.length_a   1.000
_cell.length_b   1.000
_cell.length_c   1.000
_cell.angle_alpha   90.00
_cell.angle_beta   90.00
_cell.angle_gamma   90.00
#
_symmetry.space_group_name_H-M   'P 1'
#
loop_
_entity.id
_entity.type
_entity.pdbx_description
1 polymer ?
#
loop_
_entity_poly.entity_id
_entity_poly.type
_entity_poly.pdbx_seq_one_letter_code
_entity_poly.pdbx_strand_id
1 'polypeptide(L)' 'MNAIPLRIEKSAHLHRLEAEAIHIIREVVAECAAPVMLYSIGKDSTAMLHLARKAFHPMPLPF' A
#
# COMPACT_ATOMS: atom_id res chain seq x y z
N MET A 1 -23.77 -23.70 10.68
CA MET A 1 -22.96 -23.22 9.54
C MET A 1 -22.04 -22.15 10.06
N ASN A 2 -20.84 -22.50 10.53
CA ASN A 2 -19.88 -21.53 11.05
C ASN A 2 -19.02 -21.01 9.90
N ALA A 3 -19.09 -19.71 9.63
CA ALA A 3 -18.24 -19.05 8.67
C ALA A 3 -16.77 -19.17 9.12
N ILE A 4 -15.94 -19.77 8.27
CA ILE A 4 -14.49 -19.80 8.44
C ILE A 4 -14.01 -18.34 8.28
N PRO A 5 -13.26 -17.76 9.23
CA PRO A 5 -12.64 -16.47 9.00
C PRO A 5 -11.61 -16.64 7.87
N LEU A 6 -11.88 -16.05 6.70
CA LEU A 6 -10.94 -15.95 5.57
C LEU A 6 -9.80 -14.96 5.87
N ARG A 7 -9.25 -14.98 7.08
CA ARG A 7 -8.10 -14.15 7.43
C ARG A 7 -6.85 -14.92 7.03
N ILE A 8 -6.35 -14.65 5.84
CA ILE A 8 -5.00 -15.08 5.46
C ILE A 8 -4.02 -14.26 6.29
N GLU A 9 -3.45 -14.91 7.30
CA GLU A 9 -2.29 -14.40 8.04
C GLU A 9 -1.16 -14.12 7.06
N LYS A 10 -0.68 -12.87 7.00
CA LYS A 10 0.47 -12.51 6.17
C LYS A 10 1.72 -13.13 6.77
N SER A 11 2.55 -13.72 5.92
CA SER A 11 3.87 -14.21 6.34
C SER A 11 4.75 -13.07 6.86
N ALA A 12 5.74 -13.39 7.69
CA ALA A 12 6.74 -12.41 8.16
C ALA A 12 7.44 -11.69 6.99
N HIS A 13 7.64 -12.39 5.88
CA HIS A 13 8.18 -11.82 4.65
C HIS A 13 7.25 -10.75 4.05
N LEU A 14 5.95 -11.03 3.93
CA LEU A 14 4.98 -10.06 3.39
C LEU A 14 4.80 -8.85 4.32
N HIS A 15 4.89 -9.02 5.64
CA HIS A 15 4.91 -7.89 6.56
C HIS A 15 6.12 -6.99 6.34
N ARG A 16 7.30 -7.57 6.11
CA ARG A 16 8.52 -6.80 5.83
C ARG A 16 8.39 -6.01 4.53
N LEU A 17 7.97 -6.67 3.44
CA LEU A 17 7.77 -6.01 2.15
C LEU A 17 6.74 -4.89 2.21
N GLU A 18 5.64 -5.09 2.95
CA GLU A 18 4.62 -4.08 3.14
C GLU A 18 5.15 -2.85 3.91
N ALA A 19 5.91 -3.06 4.98
CA ALA A 19 6.50 -1.98 5.75
C ALA A 19 7.52 -1.18 4.92
N GLU A 20 8.36 -1.87 4.16
CA GLU A 20 9.35 -1.27 3.26
C GLU A 20 8.68 -0.45 2.15
N ALA A 21 7.66 -1.00 1.49
CA ALA A 21 6.92 -0.29 0.45
C ALA A 21 6.20 0.96 0.99
N ILE A 22 5.59 0.88 2.18
CA ILE A 22 4.97 2.04 2.83
C ILE A 22 6.00 3.12 3.15
N HIS A 23 7.18 2.74 3.64
CA HIS A 23 8.26 3.67 3.91
C HIS A 23 8.69 4.41 2.64
N ILE A 24 8.97 3.67 1.56
CA ILE A 24 9.36 4.26 0.26
C ILE A 24 8.30 5.23 -0.27
N ILE A 25 7.02 4.87 -0.20
CA ILE A 25 5.93 5.75 -0.65
C ILE A 25 5.90 7.07 0.13
N ARG A 26 6.16 7.03 1.45
CA ARG A 26 6.18 8.23 2.29
C ARG A 26 7.39 9.12 1.99
N GLU A 27 8.56 8.53 1.78
CA GLU A 27 9.76 9.28 1.42
C GLU A 27 9.58 9.99 0.06
N VAL A 28 9.04 9.30 -0.94
CA VAL A 28 8.76 9.92 -2.25
C VAL A 28 7.84 11.12 -2.11
N VAL A 29 6.77 11.01 -1.31
CA VAL A 29 5.86 12.15 -1.08
C VAL A 29 6.52 13.28 -0.29
N ALA A 30 7.45 12.97 0.63
CA ALA A 30 8.18 13.98 1.39
C ALA A 30 9.19 14.75 0.54
N GLU A 31 9.82 14.10 -0.44
CA GLU A 31 10.91 14.68 -1.24
C GLU A 31 10.46 15.23 -2.60
N CYS A 32 9.38 14.71 -3.19
CA CYS A 32 8.92 15.13 -4.51
C CYS A 32 7.93 16.30 -4.44
N ALA A 33 8.11 17.31 -5.30
CA ALA A 33 7.23 18.48 -5.33
C ALA A 33 5.81 18.20 -5.87
N ALA A 34 5.67 17.23 -6.77
CA ALA A 34 4.40 16.84 -7.38
C ALA A 34 4.37 15.32 -7.66
N PRO A 35 4.25 14.49 -6.62
CA PRO A 35 4.21 13.04 -6.79
C PRO A 35 2.95 12.64 -7.56
N VAL A 36 3.04 11.55 -8.34
CA VAL A 36 1.91 10.92 -9.03
C VAL A 36 2.02 9.40 -8.92
N MET A 37 0.89 8.70 -8.90
CA MET A 37 0.84 7.25 -9.03
C MET A 37 0.36 6.87 -10.43
N LEU A 38 1.21 6.19 -11.20
CA LEU A 38 0.83 5.62 -12.49
C LEU A 38 -0.05 4.38 -12.26
N TYR A 39 -1.36 4.52 -12.50
CA TYR A 39 -2.34 3.47 -12.29
C TYR A 39 -2.76 2.83 -13.62
N SER A 40 -2.41 1.56 -13.79
CA SER A 40 -2.65 0.79 -15.03
C SER A 40 -3.82 -0.19 -14.96
N ILE A 41 -4.58 -0.22 -13.86
CA ILE A 41 -5.67 -1.19 -13.61
C ILE A 41 -5.17 -2.65 -13.53
N GLY A 42 -3.84 -2.86 -13.47
CA GLY A 42 -3.22 -4.16 -13.28
C GLY A 42 -3.18 -4.60 -11.81
N LYS A 43 -2.78 -5.86 -11.58
CA LYS A 43 -2.61 -6.40 -10.21
C LYS A 43 -1.56 -5.63 -9.40
N ASP A 44 -0.46 -5.22 -10.04
CA ASP A 44 0.68 -4.61 -9.35
C ASP A 44 0.35 -3.17 -8.96
N SER A 45 -0.22 -2.40 -9.90
CA SER A 45 -0.67 -1.03 -9.61
C SER A 45 -1.85 -1.00 -8.63
N THR A 46 -2.69 -2.03 -8.60
CA THR A 46 -3.71 -2.20 -7.55
C THR A 46 -3.10 -2.50 -6.17
N ALA A 47 -2.08 -3.36 -6.10
CA ALA A 47 -1.35 -3.61 -4.85
C ALA A 47 -0.65 -2.35 -4.35
N MET A 48 -0.01 -1.58 -5.25
CA MET A 48 0.59 -0.29 -4.92
C MET A 48 -0.44 0.73 -4.42
N LEU A 49 -1.60 0.84 -5.07
CA LEU A 49 -2.69 1.72 -4.61
C LEU A 49 -3.15 1.34 -3.19
N HIS A 50 -3.29 0.04 -2.91
CA HIS A 50 -3.61 -0.43 -1.57
C HIS A 50 -2.54 -0.05 -0.54
N LEU A 51 -1.25 -0.23 -0.88
CA LEU A 51 -0.13 0.15 -0.03
C LEU A 51 -0.09 1.66 0.22
N ALA A 52 -0.34 2.48 -0.81
CA ALA A 52 -0.42 3.93 -0.65
C ALA A 52 -1.57 4.34 0.27
N ARG A 53 -2.74 3.72 0.13
CA ARG A 53 -3.86 3.96 1.08
C ARG A 53 -3.48 3.62 2.51
N LYS A 54 -2.69 2.55 2.73
CA LYS A 54 -2.17 2.21 4.05
C LYS A 54 -1.12 3.20 4.54
N ALA A 55 -0.28 3.71 3.65
CA ALA A 55 0.76 4.67 3.98
C ALA A 55 0.18 5.99 4.52
N PHE A 56 -0.98 6.42 4.03
CA PHE A 56 -1.58 7.71 4.40
C PHE A 56 -2.86 7.63 5.22
N HIS A 57 -3.43 6.45 5.46
CA HIS A 57 -4.62 6.32 6.31
C HIS A 57 -4.44 7.02 7.67
N PRO A 58 -5.41 7.85 8.12
CA PRO A 58 -6.75 8.07 7.56
C PRO A 58 -6.87 9.21 6.53
N MET A 59 -5.77 9.89 6.21
CA MET A 59 -5.75 11.03 5.29
C MET A 59 -5.95 10.58 3.82
N PRO A 60 -6.46 11.48 2.95
CA PRO A 60 -6.50 11.23 1.51
C PRO A 60 -5.09 11.04 0.93
N LEU A 61 -5.00 10.43 -0.25
CA LEU A 61 -3.74 10.29 -0.97
C LEU A 61 -3.25 11.67 -1.43
N PRO A 62 -1.95 11.99 -1.27
CA PRO A 62 -1.39 13.31 -1.58
C PRO A 62 -0.95 13.44 -3.06
N PHE A 63 -1.64 12.77 -3.97
CA PHE A 63 -1.40 12.77 -5.42
C PHE A 63 -2.67 12.38 -6.20
#